data_AF-A0A2V8E8N9-F1
#
_entry.id   AF-A0A2V8E8N9-F1
#
_cell.length_a   1.000
_cell.length_b   1.000
_cell.length_c   1.000
_cell.angle_alpha   90.00
_cell.angle_beta   90.00
_cell.angle_gamma   90.00
#
_symmetry.space_group_name_H-M   'P 1'
#
loop_
_entity.id
_entity.type
_entity.pdbx_description
1 polymer ?
#
loop_
_entity_poly.entity_id
_entity_poly.type
_entity_poly.pdbx_seq_one_letter_code
_entity_poly.pdbx_strand_id
1 'polypeptide(L)'
;MMRHRWLTAVLAAVLWPAGSAQAHPVPFTYLDVRLQPASVDLTLVAHIIDVAHDLSIEPPERLLDEATLKNRSADVVRLLSTRMRLTADRSVLDLAEWETVVPLPERQSVRLEGRARVTSLPGVLALEARMFPYDPMHQTFVNFYEGDALNSQAILDAGRTRIEYFSGTPRGVLAVVRQFVPAGMRHILLGPDHLLFLLGLLLLGGSLHRLSLIVTAFTIAQTVTLSLAAFHIVSPPGRLIEPAISLSIVYVGLDNLMVRGGRDVRLWIAAVFGLFHGFGFAPVLRGM
;
A
#
# COMPACT_ATOMS: atom_id res chain seq x y z
N MET A 1 -38.37 41.67 -23.74
CA MET A 1 -38.78 41.13 -22.42
C MET A 1 -38.67 39.60 -22.26
N MET A 2 -38.26 38.80 -23.26
CA MET A 2 -38.22 37.32 -23.15
C MET A 2 -36.90 36.71 -22.63
N ARG A 3 -35.78 37.45 -22.55
CA ARG A 3 -34.46 36.88 -22.22
C ARG A 3 -34.23 36.57 -20.73
N HIS A 4 -35.00 37.18 -19.81
CA HIS A 4 -34.82 36.95 -18.37
C HIS A 4 -35.59 35.74 -17.83
N ARG A 5 -36.63 35.27 -18.54
CA ARG A 5 -37.49 34.15 -18.09
C ARG A 5 -36.77 32.78 -18.13
N TRP A 6 -35.81 32.63 -19.04
CA TRP A 6 -35.01 31.41 -19.17
C TRP A 6 -33.94 31.32 -18.07
N LEU A 7 -33.31 32.44 -17.71
CA LEU A 7 -32.34 32.49 -16.62
C LEU A 7 -32.98 32.17 -15.27
N THR A 8 -34.19 32.67 -15.00
CA THR A 8 -34.93 32.33 -13.78
C THR A 8 -35.36 30.87 -13.74
N ALA A 9 -35.70 30.27 -14.88
CA ALA A 9 -36.07 28.85 -14.95
C ALA A 9 -34.87 27.92 -14.74
N VAL A 10 -33.70 28.29 -15.28
CA VAL A 10 -32.44 27.53 -15.06
C VAL A 10 -31.97 27.66 -13.60
N LEU A 11 -32.03 28.87 -13.02
CA LEU A 11 -31.71 29.06 -11.59
C LEU A 11 -32.68 28.29 -10.67
N ALA A 12 -33.97 28.23 -11.00
CA ALA A 12 -34.94 27.45 -10.24
C ALA A 12 -34.72 25.92 -10.38
N ALA A 13 -34.21 25.45 -11.51
CA ALA A 13 -33.86 24.04 -11.70
C ALA A 13 -32.57 23.64 -10.96
N VAL A 14 -31.60 24.56 -10.81
CA VAL A 14 -30.37 24.34 -10.02
C VAL A 14 -30.64 24.45 -8.51
N LEU A 15 -31.64 25.23 -8.11
CA LEU A 15 -32.09 25.37 -6.71
C LEU A 15 -33.22 24.41 -6.34
N TRP A 16 -33.55 23.45 -7.21
CA TRP A 16 -34.45 22.36 -6.82
C TRP A 16 -33.82 21.68 -5.61
N PRO A 17 -34.55 21.52 -4.49
CA PRO A 17 -33.98 20.91 -3.30
C PRO A 17 -33.52 19.51 -3.69
N ALA A 18 -32.21 19.33 -3.78
CA ALA A 18 -31.60 18.03 -3.76
C ALA A 18 -32.13 17.39 -2.49
N GLY A 19 -33.02 16.40 -2.65
CA GLY A 19 -33.59 15.68 -1.51
C GLY A 19 -32.45 15.28 -0.59
N SER A 20 -32.70 15.37 0.72
CA SER A 20 -31.73 15.03 1.76
C SER A 20 -31.04 13.73 1.36
N ALA A 21 -29.80 13.82 0.87
CA ALA A 21 -28.99 12.65 0.65
C ALA A 21 -28.73 12.12 2.06
N GLN A 22 -29.49 11.11 2.48
CA GLN A 22 -29.15 10.37 3.68
C GLN A 22 -27.82 9.70 3.38
N ALA A 23 -26.74 10.34 3.83
CA ALA A 23 -25.48 9.66 4.01
C ALA A 23 -25.72 8.64 5.13
N HIS A 24 -26.22 7.46 4.76
CA HIS A 24 -26.21 6.32 5.66
C HIS A 24 -24.75 6.12 6.07
N PRO A 25 -24.42 6.11 7.38
CA PRO A 25 -23.07 5.83 7.82
C PRO A 25 -22.67 4.46 7.28
N VAL A 26 -21.65 4.41 6.42
CA VAL A 26 -21.09 3.14 5.97
C VAL A 26 -20.25 2.62 7.14
N PRO A 27 -20.62 1.48 7.74
CA PRO A 27 -19.88 0.95 8.86
C PRO A 27 -18.48 0.49 8.40
N PHE A 28 -17.47 0.79 9.21
CA PHE A 28 -16.08 0.42 8.96
C PHE A 28 -15.53 -0.38 10.14
N THR A 29 -14.46 -1.12 9.89
CA THR A 29 -13.70 -1.81 10.93
C THR A 29 -12.36 -1.10 11.13
N TYR A 30 -11.96 -0.86 12.37
CA TYR A 30 -10.58 -0.48 12.71
C TYR A 30 -9.83 -1.68 13.26
N LEU A 31 -8.57 -1.85 12.85
CA LEU A 31 -7.67 -2.85 13.37
C LEU A 31 -6.31 -2.21 13.66
N ASP A 32 -6.00 -2.07 14.94
CA ASP A 32 -4.69 -1.65 15.40
C ASP A 32 -3.83 -2.89 15.65
N VAL A 33 -2.65 -2.94 15.05
CA VAL A 33 -1.65 -3.99 15.18
C VAL A 33 -0.42 -3.40 15.86
N ARG A 34 -0.17 -3.77 17.11
CA ARG A 34 0.94 -3.23 17.91
C ARG A 34 2.02 -4.28 18.10
N LEU A 35 3.21 -4.01 17.56
CA LEU A 35 4.37 -4.87 17.69
C LEU A 35 5.06 -4.63 19.03
N GLN A 36 5.23 -5.71 19.80
CA GLN A 36 6.01 -5.74 21.04
C GLN A 36 7.17 -6.75 20.94
N PRO A 37 8.14 -6.71 21.87
CA PRO A 37 9.29 -7.61 21.81
C PRO A 37 8.93 -9.11 21.83
N ALA A 38 7.85 -9.49 22.50
CA ALA A 38 7.43 -10.89 22.70
C ALA A 38 5.94 -11.15 22.36
N SER A 39 5.21 -10.14 21.89
CA SER A 39 3.83 -10.29 21.44
C SER A 39 3.50 -9.36 20.27
N VAL A 40 2.42 -9.68 19.58
CA VAL A 40 1.71 -8.75 18.71
C VAL A 40 0.32 -8.60 19.30
N ASP A 41 0.01 -7.38 19.73
CA ASP A 41 -1.28 -7.05 20.34
C ASP A 41 -2.19 -6.47 19.25
N LEU A 42 -3.44 -6.92 19.24
CA LEU A 42 -4.46 -6.56 18.26
C LEU A 42 -5.63 -5.90 18.97
N THR A 43 -6.03 -4.72 18.48
CA THR A 43 -7.28 -4.08 18.91
C THR A 43 -8.17 -3.93 17.68
N LEU A 44 -9.26 -4.67 17.65
CA LEU A 44 -10.25 -4.61 16.59
C LEU A 44 -11.50 -3.89 17.08
N VAL A 45 -11.99 -2.93 16.33
CA VAL A 45 -13.27 -2.26 16.58
C VAL A 45 -14.16 -2.43 15.36
N ALA A 46 -15.29 -3.09 15.52
CA ALA A 46 -16.27 -3.33 14.46
C ALA A 46 -17.63 -2.74 14.83
N HIS A 47 -18.30 -2.15 13.84
CA HIS A 47 -19.62 -1.56 14.04
C HIS A 47 -20.67 -2.63 14.36
N ILE A 48 -21.61 -2.34 15.26
CA ILE A 48 -22.62 -3.32 15.68
C ILE A 48 -23.56 -3.74 14.56
N ILE A 49 -23.83 -2.87 13.57
CA ILE A 49 -24.69 -3.22 12.43
C ILE A 49 -24.12 -4.41 11.66
N ASP A 50 -22.82 -4.36 11.35
CA ASP A 50 -22.15 -5.43 10.61
C ASP A 50 -22.07 -6.73 11.40
N VAL A 51 -21.69 -6.63 12.68
CA VAL A 51 -21.60 -7.79 13.58
C VAL A 51 -22.98 -8.41 13.81
N ALA A 52 -24.00 -7.58 14.03
CA ALA A 52 -25.37 -8.04 14.23
C ALA A 52 -25.96 -8.68 12.98
N HIS A 53 -25.66 -8.14 11.78
CA HIS A 53 -26.07 -8.73 10.51
C HIS A 53 -25.52 -10.16 10.37
N ASP A 54 -24.21 -10.35 10.50
CA ASP A 54 -23.58 -11.67 10.33
C ASP A 54 -23.95 -12.65 11.44
N LEU A 55 -24.30 -12.17 12.65
CA LEU A 55 -24.77 -13.00 13.76
C LEU A 55 -26.31 -13.15 13.83
N SER A 56 -27.04 -12.53 12.89
CA SER A 56 -28.51 -12.51 12.86
C SER A 56 -29.14 -12.04 14.18
N ILE A 57 -28.62 -10.95 14.76
CA ILE A 57 -29.10 -10.36 16.01
C ILE A 57 -29.95 -9.13 15.70
N GLU A 58 -31.24 -9.19 16.02
CA GLU A 58 -32.15 -8.06 15.88
C GLU A 58 -32.81 -7.69 17.21
N PRO A 59 -32.79 -6.43 17.65
CA PRO A 59 -32.14 -5.30 16.98
C PRO A 59 -30.62 -5.22 17.29
N PRO A 60 -29.79 -4.56 16.45
CA PRO A 60 -28.32 -4.54 16.59
C PRO A 60 -27.82 -3.99 17.93
N GLU A 61 -28.57 -3.08 18.56
CA GLU A 61 -28.24 -2.43 19.82
C GLU A 61 -28.15 -3.42 20.99
N ARG A 62 -28.69 -4.65 20.83
CA ARG A 62 -28.48 -5.73 21.79
C ARG A 62 -27.00 -6.05 22.01
N LEU A 63 -26.13 -5.79 21.04
CA LEU A 63 -24.69 -5.98 21.20
C LEU A 63 -24.02 -4.88 22.06
N LEU A 64 -24.72 -3.78 22.35
CA LEU A 64 -24.25 -2.73 23.26
C LEU A 64 -24.57 -3.04 24.72
N ASP A 65 -25.50 -3.97 24.98
CA ASP A 65 -25.78 -4.46 26.33
C ASP A 65 -24.68 -5.44 26.79
N GLU A 66 -24.06 -5.14 27.92
CA GLU A 66 -22.91 -5.88 28.43
C GLU A 66 -23.24 -7.35 28.74
N ALA A 67 -24.42 -7.62 29.28
CA ALA A 67 -24.85 -8.99 29.59
C ALA A 67 -25.06 -9.81 28.32
N THR A 68 -25.71 -9.23 27.31
CA THR A 68 -25.93 -9.86 26.02
C THR A 68 -24.62 -10.10 25.27
N LEU A 69 -23.73 -9.10 25.23
CA LEU A 69 -22.43 -9.23 24.57
C LEU A 69 -21.57 -10.29 25.25
N LYS A 70 -21.56 -10.34 26.59
CA LYS A 70 -20.83 -11.38 27.35
C LYS A 70 -21.30 -12.78 26.96
N ASN A 71 -22.62 -12.98 26.85
CA ASN A 71 -23.21 -14.26 26.43
C ASN A 71 -22.91 -14.62 24.96
N ARG A 72 -22.70 -13.63 24.08
CA ARG A 72 -22.39 -13.84 22.65
C ARG A 72 -20.91 -13.62 22.31
N SER A 73 -20.06 -13.40 23.30
CA SER A 73 -18.64 -13.06 23.13
C SER A 73 -17.90 -14.09 22.27
N ALA A 74 -18.11 -15.38 22.51
CA ALA A 74 -17.51 -16.46 21.73
C ALA A 74 -17.92 -16.44 20.25
N ASP A 75 -19.16 -16.05 19.94
CA ASP A 75 -19.65 -15.94 18.56
C ASP A 75 -19.03 -14.73 17.86
N VAL A 76 -18.95 -13.58 18.53
CA VAL A 76 -18.32 -12.37 18.01
C VAL A 76 -16.82 -12.60 17.76
N VAL A 77 -16.12 -13.20 18.72
CA VAL A 77 -14.69 -13.55 18.59
C VAL A 77 -14.51 -14.50 17.40
N ARG A 78 -15.29 -15.58 17.32
CA ARG A 78 -15.20 -16.54 16.21
C ARG A 78 -15.48 -15.88 14.87
N LEU A 79 -16.50 -15.03 14.76
CA LEU A 79 -16.81 -14.30 13.54
C LEU A 79 -15.62 -13.45 13.09
N LEU A 80 -15.11 -12.58 13.96
CA LEU A 80 -14.09 -11.59 13.55
C LEU A 80 -12.70 -12.22 13.40
N SER A 81 -12.33 -13.14 14.29
CA SER A 81 -11.02 -13.83 14.22
C SER A 81 -10.87 -14.71 13.00
N THR A 82 -11.93 -15.38 12.53
CA THR A 82 -11.87 -16.23 11.33
C THR A 82 -11.84 -15.44 10.03
N ARG A 83 -12.19 -14.15 10.08
CA ARG A 83 -12.18 -13.22 8.93
C ARG A 83 -10.83 -12.52 8.76
N MET A 84 -9.87 -12.80 9.63
CA MET A 84 -8.51 -12.29 9.55
C MET A 84 -7.48 -13.40 9.71
N ARG A 85 -6.33 -13.21 9.07
CA ARG A 85 -5.17 -14.07 9.22
C ARG A 85 -3.94 -13.21 9.36
N LEU A 86 -3.25 -13.37 10.48
CA LEU A 86 -1.99 -12.70 10.74
C LEU A 86 -0.85 -13.69 10.56
N THR A 87 0.18 -13.28 9.84
CA THR A 87 1.40 -14.07 9.65
C THR A 87 2.62 -13.23 10.01
N ALA A 88 3.54 -13.82 10.77
CA ALA A 88 4.82 -13.23 11.14
C ALA A 88 5.96 -14.04 10.53
N ASP A 89 6.82 -13.40 9.74
CA ASP A 89 7.97 -14.05 9.09
C ASP A 89 7.62 -15.37 8.35
N ARG A 90 6.43 -15.41 7.73
CA ARG A 90 5.78 -16.55 7.03
C ARG A 90 5.12 -17.62 7.90
N SER A 91 5.19 -17.51 9.23
CA SER A 91 4.47 -18.39 10.14
C SER A 91 3.12 -17.78 10.49
N VAL A 92 2.04 -18.56 10.46
CA VAL A 92 0.73 -18.10 10.93
C VAL A 92 0.81 -17.87 12.43
N LEU A 93 0.39 -16.69 12.87
CA LEU A 93 0.25 -16.40 14.28
C LEU A 93 -1.07 -16.98 14.77
N ASP A 94 -0.98 -17.77 15.83
CA ASP A 94 -2.17 -18.23 16.52
C ASP A 94 -2.76 -17.07 17.30
N LEU A 95 -3.96 -16.64 16.89
CA LEU A 95 -4.73 -15.60 17.56
C LEU A 95 -5.63 -16.19 18.67
N ALA A 96 -5.26 -17.34 19.23
CA ALA A 96 -6.09 -18.06 20.21
C ALA A 96 -6.42 -17.27 21.48
N GLU A 97 -5.63 -16.25 21.83
CA GLU A 97 -5.83 -15.45 23.04
C GLU A 97 -6.57 -14.15 22.71
N TRP A 98 -7.89 -14.24 22.55
CA TRP A 98 -8.78 -13.07 22.62
C TRP A 98 -9.19 -12.86 24.07
N GLU A 99 -8.75 -11.74 24.66
CA GLU A 99 -8.89 -11.52 26.10
C GLU A 99 -10.30 -11.05 26.45
N THR A 100 -10.83 -10.05 25.74
CA THR A 100 -12.10 -9.40 26.10
C THR A 100 -12.85 -8.86 24.88
N VAL A 101 -14.17 -8.99 24.89
CA VAL A 101 -15.10 -8.26 24.00
C VAL A 101 -15.84 -7.21 24.83
N VAL A 102 -15.70 -5.94 24.45
CA VAL A 102 -16.25 -4.80 25.21
C VAL A 102 -17.21 -4.00 24.31
N PRO A 103 -18.41 -3.63 24.80
CA PRO A 103 -19.28 -2.74 24.03
C PRO A 103 -18.76 -1.30 24.07
N LEU A 104 -18.92 -0.57 22.96
CA LEU A 104 -18.62 0.86 22.86
C LEU A 104 -19.88 1.61 22.40
N PRO A 105 -20.82 1.92 23.34
CA PRO A 105 -22.09 2.55 23.01
C PRO A 105 -21.95 3.87 22.25
N GLU A 106 -20.96 4.69 22.62
CA GLU A 106 -20.71 6.01 22.01
C GLU A 106 -20.29 5.91 20.55
N ARG A 107 -19.76 4.74 20.14
CA ARG A 107 -19.30 4.46 18.78
C ARG A 107 -20.18 3.44 18.05
N GLN A 108 -21.29 3.00 18.67
CA GLN A 108 -22.13 1.92 18.16
C GLN A 108 -21.29 0.72 17.69
N SER A 109 -20.29 0.33 18.48
CA SER A 109 -19.29 -0.67 18.07
C SER A 109 -19.02 -1.67 19.19
N VAL A 110 -18.37 -2.77 18.83
CA VAL A 110 -17.75 -3.70 19.79
C VAL A 110 -16.24 -3.67 19.60
N ARG A 111 -15.49 -3.74 20.70
CA ARG A 111 -14.04 -3.82 20.71
C ARG A 111 -13.59 -5.20 21.13
N LEU A 112 -12.67 -5.77 20.37
CA LEU A 112 -12.01 -7.04 20.66
C LEU A 112 -10.52 -6.79 20.83
N GLU A 113 -9.97 -7.33 21.91
CA GLU A 113 -8.54 -7.31 22.18
C GLU A 113 -7.98 -8.72 22.09
N GLY A 114 -6.95 -8.89 21.27
CA GLY A 114 -6.29 -10.17 21.04
C GLY A 114 -4.79 -10.04 21.18
N ARG A 115 -4.14 -11.13 21.58
CA ARG A 115 -2.68 -11.19 21.68
C ARG A 115 -2.15 -12.44 21.00
N ALA A 116 -1.15 -12.26 20.16
CA ALA A 116 -0.38 -13.35 19.59
C ALA A 116 1.02 -13.37 20.19
N ARG A 117 1.46 -14.51 20.72
CA ARG A 117 2.83 -14.63 21.23
C ARG A 117 3.82 -14.79 20.09
N VAL A 118 4.93 -14.08 20.15
CA VAL A 118 6.05 -14.21 19.21
C VAL A 118 7.34 -14.44 19.96
N THR A 119 8.22 -15.27 19.41
CA THR A 119 9.52 -15.55 20.05
C THR A 119 10.46 -14.35 20.01
N SER A 120 10.27 -13.46 19.03
CA SER A 120 11.00 -12.21 18.90
C SER A 120 10.23 -11.26 17.97
N LEU A 121 10.58 -9.98 18.01
CA LEU A 121 9.97 -8.97 17.15
C LEU A 121 10.10 -9.37 15.65
N PRO A 122 8.98 -9.51 14.93
CA PRO A 122 8.98 -10.04 13.57
C PRO A 122 9.57 -9.05 12.57
N GLY A 123 10.24 -9.56 11.54
CA GLY A 123 10.74 -8.72 10.44
C GLY A 123 9.63 -8.28 9.50
N VAL A 124 8.69 -9.19 9.21
CA VAL A 124 7.51 -8.94 8.37
C VAL A 124 6.25 -9.43 9.07
N LEU A 125 5.22 -8.60 9.07
CA LEU A 125 3.86 -8.99 9.39
C LEU A 125 3.01 -8.89 8.13
N ALA A 126 2.35 -9.97 7.72
CA ALA A 126 1.30 -9.90 6.71
C ALA A 126 -0.05 -10.12 7.37
N LEU A 127 -0.95 -9.16 7.15
CA LEU A 127 -2.35 -9.22 7.55
C LEU A 127 -3.19 -9.44 6.30
N GLU A 128 -3.99 -10.49 6.32
CA GLU A 128 -5.08 -10.70 5.39
C GLU A 128 -6.39 -10.56 6.15
N ALA A 129 -7.29 -9.71 5.69
CA ALA A 129 -8.58 -9.53 6.33
C ALA A 129 -9.67 -9.19 5.32
N ARG A 130 -10.86 -9.78 5.54
CA ARG A 130 -12.09 -9.43 4.84
C ARG A 130 -13.25 -9.55 5.82
N MET A 131 -13.43 -8.51 6.63
CA MET A 131 -14.30 -8.55 7.81
C MET A 131 -15.77 -8.84 7.47
N PHE A 132 -16.34 -8.07 6.54
CA PHE A 132 -17.76 -8.17 6.18
C PHE A 132 -17.96 -8.22 4.67
N PRO A 133 -17.83 -9.42 4.05
CA PRO A 133 -17.94 -9.58 2.60
C PRO A 133 -19.32 -9.26 2.01
N TYR A 134 -20.38 -9.23 2.84
CA TYR A 134 -21.74 -8.97 2.41
C TYR A 134 -21.94 -7.53 1.92
N ASP A 135 -21.17 -6.59 2.48
CA ASP A 135 -21.14 -5.19 2.08
C ASP A 135 -19.90 -4.93 1.19
N PRO A 136 -20.07 -4.68 -0.11
CA PRO A 136 -18.96 -4.39 -1.01
C PRO A 136 -18.26 -3.05 -0.72
N MET A 137 -18.91 -2.14 0.03
CA MET A 137 -18.36 -0.84 0.43
C MET A 137 -17.67 -0.88 1.79
N HIS A 138 -17.70 -2.03 2.50
CA HIS A 138 -17.05 -2.15 3.78
C HIS A 138 -15.53 -1.97 3.66
N GLN A 139 -14.98 -1.13 4.54
CA GLN A 139 -13.55 -0.84 4.62
C GLN A 139 -13.01 -1.23 5.99
N THR A 140 -11.83 -1.85 5.99
CA THR A 140 -11.06 -2.13 7.19
C THR A 140 -9.82 -1.26 7.22
N PHE A 141 -9.78 -0.31 8.15
CA PHE A 141 -8.63 0.55 8.40
C PHE A 141 -7.66 -0.18 9.31
N VAL A 142 -6.42 -0.33 8.85
CA VAL A 142 -5.36 -1.05 9.57
C VAL A 142 -4.26 -0.08 9.94
N ASN A 143 -3.89 -0.05 11.22
CA ASN A 143 -2.81 0.77 11.76
C ASN A 143 -1.72 -0.14 12.32
N PHE A 144 -0.47 0.05 11.90
CA PHE A 144 0.67 -0.66 12.47
C PHE A 144 1.46 0.25 13.40
N TYR A 145 1.65 -0.21 14.63
CA TYR A 145 2.37 0.50 15.68
C TYR A 145 3.65 -0.25 16.08
N GLU A 146 4.75 0.49 16.22
CA GLU A 146 5.95 0.01 16.91
C GLU A 146 6.12 0.77 18.22
N GLY A 147 5.87 0.08 19.34
CA GLY A 147 5.65 0.77 20.62
C GLY A 147 4.38 1.61 20.55
N ASP A 148 4.50 2.92 20.76
CA ASP A 148 3.38 3.89 20.68
C ASP A 148 3.38 4.72 19.39
N ALA A 149 4.39 4.57 18.54
CA ALA A 149 4.48 5.29 17.27
C ALA A 149 3.64 4.59 16.20
N LEU A 150 2.81 5.37 15.50
CA LEU A 150 2.10 4.92 14.31
C LEU A 150 3.07 4.97 13.11
N ASN A 151 3.41 3.80 12.59
CA ASN A 151 4.44 3.67 11.54
C ASN A 151 3.86 3.45 10.15
N SER A 152 2.68 2.82 10.05
CA SER A 152 2.02 2.57 8.77
C SER A 152 0.50 2.53 8.91
N GLN A 153 -0.19 2.97 7.87
CA GLN A 153 -1.64 2.90 7.75
C GLN A 153 -2.02 2.34 6.39
N ALA A 154 -3.01 1.46 6.37
CA ALA A 154 -3.55 0.89 5.16
C ALA A 154 -5.08 0.76 5.25
N ILE A 155 -5.72 0.67 4.09
CA ILE A 155 -7.14 0.35 3.97
C ILE A 155 -7.22 -0.97 3.22
N LEU A 156 -7.95 -1.91 3.81
CA LEU A 156 -8.34 -3.16 3.17
C LEU A 156 -9.80 -3.07 2.75
N ASP A 157 -10.09 -3.55 1.54
CA ASP A 157 -11.41 -3.57 0.92
C ASP A 157 -11.58 -4.82 0.04
N ALA A 158 -12.65 -4.88 -0.75
CA ALA A 158 -12.91 -6.01 -1.64
C ALA A 158 -11.83 -6.22 -2.72
N GLY A 159 -11.08 -5.18 -3.10
CA GLY A 159 -10.01 -5.21 -4.09
C GLY A 159 -8.61 -5.44 -3.49
N ARG A 160 -8.39 -5.03 -2.24
CA ARG A 160 -7.14 -5.22 -1.49
C ARG A 160 -7.43 -5.85 -0.12
N THR A 161 -7.34 -7.17 -0.03
CA THR A 161 -7.59 -7.91 1.23
C THR A 161 -6.33 -8.19 2.05
N ARG A 162 -5.15 -7.89 1.51
CA ARG A 162 -3.86 -8.23 2.13
C ARG A 162 -2.91 -7.03 2.16
N ILE A 163 -2.21 -6.87 3.27
CA ILE A 163 -1.14 -5.90 3.48
C ILE A 163 0.07 -6.57 4.11
N GLU A 164 1.27 -6.15 3.70
CA GLU A 164 2.53 -6.52 4.33
C GLU A 164 3.15 -5.30 5.01
N TYR A 165 3.48 -5.43 6.29
CA TYR A 165 4.19 -4.45 7.09
C TYR A 165 5.60 -4.96 7.39
N PHE A 166 6.60 -4.14 7.10
CA PHE A 166 8.00 -4.41 7.40
C PHE A 166 8.41 -3.61 8.63
N SER A 167 8.91 -4.29 9.66
CA SER A 167 9.29 -3.60 10.89
C SER A 167 10.56 -2.75 10.71
N GLY A 168 10.71 -1.72 11.54
CA GLY A 168 11.91 -0.87 11.59
C GLY A 168 13.15 -1.57 12.16
N THR A 169 13.08 -2.88 12.42
CA THR A 169 14.18 -3.66 12.98
C THR A 169 15.22 -4.07 11.93
N PRO A 170 16.44 -4.48 12.34
CA PRO A 170 17.41 -5.07 11.42
C PRO A 170 16.86 -6.28 10.64
N ARG A 171 15.93 -7.03 11.23
CA ARG A 171 15.24 -8.14 10.56
C ARG A 171 14.27 -7.65 9.49
N GLY A 172 13.51 -6.60 9.78
CA GLY A 172 12.60 -5.98 8.81
C GLY A 172 13.37 -5.35 7.65
N VAL A 173 14.47 -4.65 7.93
CA VAL A 173 15.38 -4.14 6.87
C VAL A 173 15.90 -5.28 5.99
N LEU A 174 16.36 -6.38 6.59
CA LEU A 174 16.81 -7.54 5.82
C LEU A 174 15.67 -8.17 5.01
N ALA A 175 14.45 -8.17 5.54
CA ALA A 175 13.28 -8.69 4.83
C ALA A 175 12.91 -7.81 3.63
N VAL A 176 12.94 -6.48 3.78
CA VAL A 176 12.82 -5.52 2.66
C VAL A 176 13.88 -5.85 1.61
N VAL A 177 15.15 -5.93 1.97
CA VAL A 177 16.22 -6.26 1.02
C VAL A 177 15.97 -7.59 0.29
N ARG A 178 15.58 -8.64 1.02
CA ARG A 178 15.29 -9.98 0.45
C ARG A 178 14.08 -10.00 -0.48
N GLN A 179 13.12 -9.10 -0.29
CA GLN A 179 11.93 -8.98 -1.14
C GLN A 179 12.20 -8.12 -2.37
N PHE A 180 12.78 -6.95 -2.17
CA PHE A 180 12.90 -5.94 -3.21
C PHE A 180 14.09 -6.17 -4.15
N VAL A 181 15.21 -6.75 -3.68
CA VAL A 181 16.36 -7.03 -4.57
C VAL A 181 15.99 -8.02 -5.69
N PRO A 182 15.40 -9.20 -5.39
CA PRO A 182 14.97 -10.12 -6.45
C PRO A 182 13.87 -9.53 -7.33
N ALA A 183 12.97 -8.71 -6.78
CA ALA A 183 11.94 -8.02 -7.54
C ALA A 183 12.56 -7.04 -8.56
N GLY A 184 13.55 -6.26 -8.14
CA GLY A 184 14.32 -5.36 -9.02
C GLY A 184 15.09 -6.13 -10.09
N MET A 185 15.73 -7.25 -9.75
CA MET A 185 16.41 -8.10 -10.73
C MET A 185 15.45 -8.64 -11.79
N ARG A 186 14.27 -9.14 -11.38
CA ARG A 186 13.24 -9.61 -12.32
C ARG A 186 12.74 -8.48 -13.21
N HIS A 187 12.57 -7.28 -12.66
CA HIS A 187 12.16 -6.11 -13.43
C HIS A 187 13.18 -5.78 -14.53
N ILE A 188 14.47 -5.76 -14.21
CA ILE A 188 15.54 -5.50 -15.20
C ILE A 188 15.57 -6.60 -16.27
N LEU A 189 15.40 -7.88 -15.90
CA LEU A 189 15.44 -9.00 -16.83
C LEU A 189 14.23 -9.07 -17.77
N LEU A 190 13.07 -8.59 -17.32
CA LEU A 190 11.82 -8.64 -18.08
C LEU A 190 11.47 -7.31 -18.76
N GLY A 191 12.14 -6.21 -18.39
CA GLY A 191 11.94 -4.87 -18.92
C GLY A 191 12.57 -4.71 -20.31
N PRO A 192 11.77 -4.58 -21.40
CA PRO A 192 12.31 -4.42 -22.74
C PRO A 192 13.09 -3.11 -22.90
N ASP A 193 12.68 -2.06 -22.18
CA ASP A 193 13.35 -0.76 -22.11
C ASP A 193 14.80 -0.87 -21.59
N HIS A 194 15.00 -1.61 -20.51
CA HIS A 194 16.32 -1.81 -19.90
C HIS A 194 17.22 -2.69 -20.77
N LEU A 195 16.67 -3.74 -21.38
CA LEU A 195 17.41 -4.61 -22.30
C LEU A 195 17.83 -3.86 -23.56
N LEU A 196 16.93 -3.04 -24.15
CA LEU A 196 17.24 -2.22 -25.32
C LEU A 196 18.28 -1.14 -24.99
N PHE A 197 18.19 -0.53 -23.81
CA PHE A 197 19.19 0.43 -23.34
C PHE A 197 20.56 -0.23 -23.15
N LEU A 198 20.62 -1.39 -22.49
CA LEU A 198 21.86 -2.14 -22.29
C LEU A 198 22.47 -2.61 -23.62
N LEU A 199 21.64 -3.10 -24.54
CA LEU A 199 22.07 -3.48 -25.90
C LEU A 199 22.63 -2.28 -26.66
N GLY A 200 21.96 -1.12 -26.57
CA GLY A 200 22.43 0.14 -27.14
C GLY A 200 23.79 0.56 -26.58
N LEU A 201 24.07 0.32 -25.30
CA LEU A 201 25.37 0.58 -24.70
C LEU A 201 26.46 -0.42 -25.14
N LEU A 202 26.09 -1.69 -25.33
CA LEU A 202 27.00 -2.76 -25.79
C LEU A 202 27.43 -2.58 -27.25
N LEU A 203 26.50 -2.21 -28.14
CA LEU A 203 26.76 -2.00 -29.58
C LEU A 203 27.70 -0.81 -29.85
N LEU A 204 27.76 0.12 -28.89
CA LEU A 204 28.53 1.36 -28.97
C LEU A 204 30.06 1.12 -28.90
N GLY A 205 30.48 -0.09 -28.50
CA GLY A 205 31.88 -0.51 -28.40
C GLY A 205 32.67 0.18 -27.29
N GLY A 206 33.76 -0.44 -26.83
CA GLY A 206 34.64 0.12 -25.80
C GLY A 206 35.35 -0.92 -24.96
N SER A 207 36.19 -0.47 -24.02
CA SER A 207 36.80 -1.36 -23.03
C SER A 207 35.79 -1.78 -21.96
N LEU A 208 35.94 -2.97 -21.38
CA LEU A 208 35.11 -3.44 -20.26
C LEU A 208 35.12 -2.45 -19.09
N HIS A 209 36.25 -1.77 -18.87
CA HIS A 209 36.37 -0.72 -17.86
C HIS A 209 35.47 0.49 -18.13
N ARG A 210 35.31 0.88 -19.40
CA ARG A 210 34.43 2.01 -19.75
C ARG A 210 32.97 1.61 -19.64
N LEU A 211 32.64 0.38 -20.02
CA LEU A 211 31.30 -0.17 -19.83
C LEU A 211 30.93 -0.21 -18.34
N SER A 212 31.83 -0.69 -17.47
CA SER A 212 31.56 -0.75 -16.03
C SER A 212 31.36 0.64 -15.41
N LEU A 213 32.11 1.66 -15.85
CA LEU A 213 31.89 3.05 -15.43
C LEU A 213 30.51 3.57 -15.83
N ILE A 214 30.08 3.33 -17.07
CA ILE A 214 28.78 3.76 -17.59
C ILE A 214 27.64 3.09 -16.80
N VAL A 215 27.71 1.77 -16.62
CA VAL A 215 26.72 1.01 -15.85
C VAL A 215 26.68 1.48 -14.38
N THR A 216 27.83 1.74 -13.79
CA THR A 216 27.91 2.25 -12.40
C THR A 216 27.28 3.63 -12.29
N ALA A 217 27.57 4.56 -13.21
CA ALA A 217 26.98 5.89 -13.21
C ALA A 217 25.45 5.85 -13.37
N PHE A 218 24.95 5.00 -14.27
CA PHE A 218 23.50 4.77 -14.44
C PHE A 218 22.88 4.22 -13.15
N THR A 219 23.51 3.21 -12.54
CA THR A 219 23.03 2.58 -11.30
C THR A 219 22.98 3.56 -10.14
N ILE A 220 24.02 4.40 -9.98
CA ILE A 220 24.06 5.44 -8.94
C ILE A 220 22.93 6.44 -9.16
N ALA A 221 22.74 6.94 -10.38
CA ALA A 221 21.67 7.89 -10.70
C ALA A 221 20.27 7.30 -10.45
N GLN A 222 20.06 6.04 -10.83
CA GLN A 222 18.83 5.31 -10.57
C GLN A 222 18.58 5.14 -9.07
N THR A 223 19.63 4.80 -8.30
CA THR A 223 19.53 4.65 -6.84
C THR A 223 19.14 5.97 -6.17
N VAL A 224 19.78 7.08 -6.57
CA VAL A 224 19.47 8.42 -6.04
C VAL A 224 18.00 8.78 -6.24
N THR A 225 17.46 8.59 -7.45
CA THR A 225 16.07 8.96 -7.74
C THR A 225 15.05 8.01 -7.13
N LEU A 226 15.39 6.72 -7.02
CA LEU A 226 14.59 5.76 -6.26
C LEU A 226 14.51 6.15 -4.77
N SER A 227 15.64 6.52 -4.16
CA SER A 227 15.67 7.01 -2.78
C SER A 227 14.84 8.28 -2.60
N LEU A 228 14.99 9.26 -3.50
CA LEU A 228 14.19 10.50 -3.46
C LEU A 228 12.67 10.22 -3.56
N ALA A 229 12.29 9.25 -4.40
CA ALA A 229 10.89 8.82 -4.53
C ALA A 229 10.40 8.08 -3.28
N ALA A 230 11.21 7.18 -2.72
CA ALA A 230 10.89 6.40 -1.53
C ALA A 230 10.70 7.28 -0.28
N PHE A 231 11.52 8.33 -0.12
CA PHE A 231 11.37 9.30 0.97
C PHE A 231 10.32 10.39 0.69
N HIS A 232 9.54 10.27 -0.38
CA HIS A 232 8.55 11.27 -0.80
C HIS A 232 9.11 12.70 -1.01
N ILE A 233 10.42 12.84 -1.25
CA ILE A 233 11.06 14.13 -1.50
C ILE A 233 10.72 14.62 -2.90
N VAL A 234 10.78 13.73 -3.90
CA VAL A 234 10.50 14.05 -5.30
C VAL A 234 9.68 12.92 -5.94
N SER A 235 8.50 13.24 -6.48
CA SER A 235 7.61 12.27 -7.11
C SER A 235 6.98 12.81 -8.39
N PRO A 236 7.71 12.81 -9.51
CA PRO A 236 7.20 13.30 -10.79
C PRO A 236 6.10 12.36 -11.31
N PRO A 237 5.12 12.88 -12.06
CA PRO A 237 4.04 12.07 -12.59
C PRO A 237 4.51 11.15 -13.71
N GLY A 238 4.02 9.90 -13.74
CA GLY A 238 4.39 8.88 -14.74
C GLY A 238 4.25 9.34 -16.19
N ARG A 239 3.21 10.14 -16.48
CA ARG A 239 2.98 10.77 -17.80
C ARG A 239 4.16 11.60 -18.34
N LEU A 240 5.07 12.06 -17.48
CA LEU A 240 6.28 12.78 -17.88
C LEU A 240 7.50 11.86 -17.92
N ILE A 241 7.57 10.89 -17.00
CA ILE A 241 8.71 9.99 -16.84
C ILE A 241 8.73 8.92 -17.93
N GLU A 242 7.59 8.30 -18.25
CA GLU A 242 7.50 7.23 -19.24
C GLU A 242 7.92 7.70 -20.66
N PRO A 243 7.46 8.88 -21.16
CA PRO A 243 7.98 9.41 -22.42
C PRO A 243 9.46 9.79 -22.37
N ALA A 244 9.95 10.30 -21.23
CA ALA A 244 11.36 10.65 -21.07
C ALA A 244 12.27 9.41 -21.14
N ILE A 245 11.84 8.30 -20.51
CA ILE A 245 12.51 6.99 -20.61
C ILE A 245 12.52 6.53 -22.08
N SER A 246 11.37 6.57 -22.75
CA SER A 246 11.26 6.15 -24.16
C SER A 246 12.17 6.99 -25.08
N LEU A 247 12.19 8.31 -24.89
CA LEU A 247 13.04 9.24 -25.65
C LEU A 247 14.52 8.96 -25.42
N SER A 248 14.91 8.56 -24.21
CA SER A 248 16.29 8.22 -23.88
C SER A 248 16.81 7.02 -24.69
N ILE A 249 15.97 6.01 -24.92
CA ILE A 249 16.30 4.83 -25.74
C ILE A 249 16.46 5.23 -27.20
N VAL A 250 15.53 6.03 -27.73
CA VAL A 250 15.61 6.57 -29.10
C VAL A 250 16.90 7.37 -29.28
N TYR A 251 17.24 8.21 -28.32
CA TYR A 251 18.47 9.00 -28.35
C TYR A 251 19.72 8.11 -28.38
N VAL A 252 19.81 7.09 -27.53
CA VAL A 252 20.93 6.12 -27.55
C VAL A 252 21.01 5.38 -28.89
N GLY A 253 19.85 5.01 -29.47
CA GLY A 253 19.79 4.40 -30.80
C GLY A 253 20.32 5.32 -31.90
N LEU A 254 19.96 6.61 -31.87
CA LEU A 254 20.46 7.60 -32.82
C LEU A 254 21.95 7.90 -32.64
N ASP A 255 22.42 8.04 -31.40
CA ASP A 255 23.85 8.25 -31.10
C ASP A 255 24.70 7.09 -31.64
N ASN A 256 24.22 5.85 -31.51
CA ASN A 256 24.84 4.65 -32.09
C ASN A 256 24.97 4.73 -33.62
N LEU A 257 23.96 5.25 -34.33
CA LEU A 257 23.96 5.36 -35.79
C LEU A 257 24.81 6.52 -36.30
N MET A 258 24.98 7.58 -35.49
CA MET A 258 25.61 8.83 -35.89
C MET A 258 27.10 8.94 -35.52
N VAL A 259 27.71 7.89 -34.96
CA VAL A 259 29.08 7.92 -34.42
C VAL A 259 30.09 8.49 -35.42
N ARG A 260 30.49 9.74 -35.18
CA ARG A 260 31.57 10.48 -35.86
C ARG A 260 32.49 11.09 -34.79
N GLY A 261 33.54 10.37 -34.41
CA GLY A 261 34.79 10.89 -33.83
C GLY A 261 34.76 12.01 -32.77
N GLY A 262 33.72 12.13 -31.95
CA GLY A 262 33.53 13.23 -30.98
C GLY A 262 33.86 12.85 -29.52
N ARG A 263 33.79 13.86 -28.62
CA ARG A 263 33.97 13.72 -27.16
C ARG A 263 33.04 12.64 -26.59
N ASP A 264 33.58 11.84 -25.67
CA ASP A 264 32.83 10.80 -24.96
C ASP A 264 31.86 11.38 -23.92
N VAL A 265 30.65 11.70 -24.33
CA VAL A 265 29.56 12.16 -23.44
C VAL A 265 28.72 11.02 -22.85
N ARG A 266 29.10 9.75 -23.13
CA ARG A 266 28.30 8.56 -22.82
C ARG A 266 28.05 8.36 -21.33
N LEU A 267 29.06 8.65 -20.51
CA LEU A 267 28.95 8.59 -19.05
C LEU A 267 27.89 9.57 -18.53
N TRP A 268 27.87 10.79 -19.07
CA TRP A 268 26.89 11.81 -18.72
C TRP A 268 25.49 11.44 -19.18
N ILE A 269 25.35 10.93 -20.41
CA ILE A 269 24.07 10.46 -20.94
C ILE A 269 23.49 9.36 -20.05
N ALA A 270 24.31 8.38 -19.67
CA ALA A 270 23.89 7.29 -18.80
C ALA A 270 23.50 7.79 -17.39
N ALA A 271 24.25 8.73 -16.81
CA ALA A 271 23.87 9.34 -15.54
C ALA A 271 22.51 10.06 -15.63
N VAL A 272 22.32 10.91 -16.65
CA VAL A 272 21.07 11.67 -16.82
C VAL A 272 19.88 10.74 -17.06
N PHE A 273 20.03 9.73 -17.91
CA PHE A 273 18.97 8.78 -18.20
C PHE A 273 18.66 7.85 -17.02
N GLY A 274 19.67 7.49 -16.23
CA GLY A 274 19.48 6.75 -14.99
C GLY A 274 18.57 7.48 -13.98
N LEU A 275 18.63 8.82 -13.94
CA LEU A 275 17.72 9.62 -13.09
C LEU A 275 16.25 9.42 -13.50
N PHE A 276 15.94 9.46 -14.80
CA PHE A 276 14.57 9.27 -15.27
C PHE A 276 14.10 7.83 -15.06
N HIS A 277 14.95 6.84 -15.31
CA HIS A 277 14.62 5.43 -15.10
C HIS A 277 14.30 5.10 -13.65
N GLY A 278 15.02 5.67 -12.67
CA GLY A 278 14.75 5.41 -11.26
C GLY A 278 13.36 5.90 -10.81
N PHE A 279 12.86 7.00 -11.37
CA PHE A 279 11.49 7.45 -11.12
C PHE A 279 10.42 6.56 -11.76
N GLY A 280 10.75 5.81 -12.82
CA GLY A 280 9.84 4.87 -13.47
C GLY A 280 9.33 3.76 -12.53
N PHE A 281 10.07 3.46 -11.47
CA PHE A 281 9.72 2.44 -10.47
C PHE A 281 8.84 2.99 -9.31
N ALA A 282 8.69 4.31 -9.19
CA ALA A 282 7.99 4.95 -8.09
C ALA A 282 6.48 4.60 -7.97
N PRO A 283 5.73 4.32 -9.06
CA PRO A 283 4.34 3.86 -8.95
C PRO A 283 4.22 2.44 -8.37
N VAL A 284 5.18 1.54 -8.70
CA VAL A 284 5.21 0.16 -8.20
C VAL A 284 5.42 0.13 -6.68
N LEU A 285 6.28 1.02 -6.17
CA LEU A 285 6.52 1.17 -4.73
C LEU A 285 5.33 1.77 -3.96
N ARG A 286 4.48 2.56 -4.62
CA ARG A 286 3.34 3.24 -3.99
C ARG A 286 2.05 2.43 -4.03
N GLY A 287 1.94 1.49 -4.97
CA GLY A 287 0.77 0.62 -5.14
C GLY A 287 0.83 -0.69 -4.34
N MET A 288 1.91 -0.93 -3.59
CA MET A 288 2.12 -2.11 -2.73
C MET A 288 2.00 -1.73 -1.27
#